data_AF-A0A3R9ZEZ5-F1
#
_entry.id   AF-A0A3R9ZEZ5-F1
#
_cell.length_a   1.000
_cell.length_b   1.000
_cell.length_c   1.000
_cell.angle_alpha   90.00
_cell.angle_beta   90.00
_cell.angle_gamma   90.00
#
_symmetry.space_group_name_H-M   'P 1'
#
loop_
_entity.id
_entity.type
_entity.pdbx_description
1 polymer ?
#
loop_
_entity_poly.entity_id
_entity_poly.type
_entity_poly.pdbx_seq_one_letter_code
_entity_poly.pdbx_strand_id
1 'polypeptide(L)' 'MPEDSTIPVPPGLSSPRAVYQALAQRLGVLAPGETLSDELMAFADEVARMAAEGRDSGRGAE' A
#
# COMPACT_ATOMS: atom_id res chain seq x y z
N MET A 1 -8.52 -15.37 -3.97
CA MET A 1 -8.43 -14.22 -3.05
C MET A 1 -7.48 -14.67 -1.93
N PRO A 2 -6.93 -13.84 -1.02
CA PRO A 2 -6.02 -14.39 -0.03
C PRO A 2 -6.86 -15.19 0.99
N GLU A 3 -7.00 -16.49 0.72
CA GLU A 3 -7.69 -17.48 1.55
C GLU A 3 -6.85 -17.85 2.80
N ASP A 4 -5.86 -17.03 3.16
CA ASP A 4 -4.94 -17.27 4.26
C ASP A 4 -5.69 -17.06 5.59
N SER A 5 -6.30 -18.15 6.05
CA SER A 5 -7.25 -18.22 7.16
C SER A 5 -6.59 -18.06 8.53
N THR A 6 -5.27 -17.82 8.55
CA THR A 6 -4.47 -17.68 9.77
C THR A 6 -4.53 -16.29 10.38
N ILE A 7 -4.99 -15.28 9.63
CA ILE A 7 -5.08 -13.91 10.13
C ILE A 7 -6.52 -13.62 10.58
N PRO A 8 -6.79 -13.50 11.88
CA PRO A 8 -8.14 -13.22 12.37
C PRO A 8 -8.57 -11.82 11.95
N VAL A 9 -9.53 -11.76 11.04
CA VAL A 9 -10.19 -10.54 10.58
C VAL A 9 -11.23 -10.11 11.63
N PRO A 10 -11.33 -8.80 11.97
CA PRO A 10 -12.36 -8.32 12.87
C PRO A 10 -13.77 -8.68 12.37
N PRO A 11 -14.64 -9.25 13.21
CA PRO A 11 -16.01 -9.57 12.83
C PRO A 11 -16.81 -8.29 12.53
N GLY A 12 -17.66 -8.33 11.51
CA GLY A 12 -18.56 -7.22 11.16
C GLY A 12 -18.07 -6.29 10.03
N LEU A 13 -16.91 -6.55 9.43
CA LEU A 13 -16.45 -5.83 8.25
C LEU A 13 -17.12 -6.40 7.00
N SER A 14 -18.02 -5.62 6.39
CA SER A 14 -18.85 -6.05 5.25
C SER A 14 -18.19 -5.85 3.88
N SER A 15 -17.07 -5.12 3.81
CA SER A 15 -16.37 -4.85 2.55
C SER A 15 -14.92 -5.36 2.56
N PRO A 16 -14.43 -5.92 1.45
CA PRO A 16 -13.03 -6.32 1.31
C PRO A 16 -12.05 -5.17 1.60
N ARG A 17 -12.40 -3.93 1.21
CA ARG A 17 -11.58 -2.74 1.50
C ARG A 17 -11.38 -2.54 3.00
N ALA A 18 -12.45 -2.66 3.79
CA ALA A 18 -12.37 -2.50 5.24
C ALA A 18 -11.55 -3.62 5.90
N VAL A 19 -11.64 -4.85 5.38
CA VAL A 19 -10.80 -5.97 5.81
C VAL A 19 -9.31 -5.68 5.59
N TYR A 20 -8.92 -5.24 4.39
CA TYR A 20 -7.53 -4.91 4.10
C TYR A 20 -7.01 -3.71 4.90
N GLN A 21 -7.84 -2.68 5.13
CA GLN A 21 -7.46 -1.54 5.94
C GLN A 21 -7.20 -1.93 7.41
N ALA A 22 -8.07 -2.76 8.00
CA ALA A 22 -7.89 -3.25 9.36
C ALA A 22 -6.64 -4.13 9.51
N LEU A 23 -6.35 -4.96 8.50
CA LEU A 23 -5.12 -5.77 8.45
C LEU A 23 -3.86 -4.91 8.36
N ALA A 24 -3.86 -3.89 7.49
CA ALA A 24 -2.72 -3.00 7.31
C ALA A 24 -2.41 -2.20 8.58
N GLN A 25 -3.44 -1.68 9.28
CA GLN A 25 -3.27 -1.00 10.57
C GLN A 25 -2.69 -1.95 11.64
N ARG A 26 -3.18 -3.19 11.70
CA ARG A 26 -2.72 -4.18 12.67
C ARG A 26 -1.27 -4.62 12.47
N LEU A 27 -0.82 -4.69 11.22
CA LEU A 27 0.55 -5.05 10.86
C LEU A 27 1.51 -3.85 10.92
N GLY A 28 1.03 -2.66 11.28
CA GLY A 28 1.83 -1.43 11.35
C GLY A 28 2.25 -0.89 9.99
N VAL A 29 1.64 -1.39 8.90
CA VAL A 29 1.83 -0.86 7.53
C VAL A 29 1.10 0.47 7.38
N LEU A 30 -0.05 0.61 8.05
CA LEU A 30 -0.85 1.83 8.05
C LEU A 30 -0.82 2.47 9.43
N ALA A 31 -0.57 3.77 9.50
CA ALA A 31 -0.71 4.49 10.77
C ALA A 31 -2.19 4.53 11.22
N PRO A 32 -2.46 4.60 12.55
CA PRO A 32 -3.82 4.76 13.05
C PRO A 32 -4.47 6.04 12.50
N GLY A 33 -5.64 5.90 11.87
CA GLY A 33 -6.39 7.02 11.30
C GLY A 33 -6.09 7.33 9.83
N GLU A 34 -5.01 6.78 9.28
CA GLU A 34 -4.72 6.87 7.85
C GLU A 34 -5.64 5.94 7.03
N THR A 35 -5.81 6.26 5.75
CA THR A 35 -6.54 5.40 4.82
C THR A 35 -5.59 4.61 3.94
N LEU A 36 -5.95 3.35 3.65
CA LEU A 36 -5.16 2.50 2.75
C LEU A 36 -5.03 3.14 1.36
N SER A 37 -5.99 3.95 0.93
CA SER A 37 -5.95 4.65 -0.34
C SER A 37 -4.83 5.69 -0.38
N ASP A 38 -4.61 6.43 0.71
CA ASP A 38 -3.62 7.51 0.76
C ASP A 38 -2.20 6.94 0.72
N GLU A 39 -1.93 5.89 1.49
CA GLU A 39 -0.64 5.19 1.48
C GLU A 39 -0.35 4.52 0.12
N LEU A 40 -1.36 3.95 -0.54
CA LEU A 40 -1.20 3.39 -1.89
C LEU A 40 -0.90 4.49 -2.93
N MET A 41 -1.46 5.68 -2.76
CA MET A 41 -1.17 6.81 -3.64
C MET A 41 0.23 7.35 -3.42
N ALA A 42 0.65 7.50 -2.15
CA ALA A 42 2.02 7.88 -1.82
C ALA A 42 3.04 6.87 -2.37
N PHE A 43 2.76 5.58 -2.25
CA PHE A 43 3.60 4.53 -2.86
C PHE A 43 3.66 4.67 -4.39
N ALA A 44 2.54 4.89 -5.06
CA ALA A 44 2.49 5.04 -6.51
C ALA A 44 3.27 6.27 -6.99
N ASP A 45 3.14 7.41 -6.28
CA ASP A 45 3.87 8.65 -6.58
C ASP A 45 5.38 8.45 -6.42
N GLU A 46 5.80 7.74 -5.37
CA GLU A 46 7.21 7.45 -5.12
C GLU A 46 7.80 6.52 -6.19
N VAL A 47 7.08 5.48 -6.59
CA VAL A 47 7.49 4.59 -7.71
C VAL A 47 7.61 5.38 -9.02
N ALA A 48 6.67 6.29 -9.28
CA ALA A 48 6.71 7.15 -10.46
C ALA A 48 7.93 8.10 -10.44
N ARG A 49 8.25 8.68 -9.28
CA ARG A 49 9.44 9.51 -9.08
C ARG A 49 10.72 8.73 -9.34
N MET A 50 10.87 7.54 -8.73
CA MET A 50 12.04 6.67 -8.95
C MET A 50 12.19 6.28 -10.42
N ALA A 51 11.08 6.00 -11.12
CA ALA A 51 11.09 5.68 -12.54
C ALA A 51 11.43 6.87 -13.45
N ALA A 52 11.23 8.11 -12.99
CA ALA A 52 11.66 9.32 -13.68
C ALA A 52 13.16 9.59 -13.44
N GLU A 53 13.61 9.48 -12.19
CA GLU A 53 15.03 9.63 -11.80
C GLU A 53 15.93 8.55 -12.45
N GLY A 54 15.41 7.33 -12.58
CA GLY A 54 16.07 6.23 -13.30
C GLY A 54 16.20 6.44 -14.81
N ARG A 55 15.37 7.32 -15.41
CA ARG A 55 15.51 7.71 -16.83
C ARG A 55 16.54 8.82 -17.02
N ASP A 56 16.71 9.72 -16.05
CA ASP A 56 17.69 10.80 -16.12
C ASP A 56 19.13 10.31 -15.88
N SER A 57 19.31 9.23 -15.13
CA SER A 57 20.63 8.62 -14.92
C SER A 57 21.17 7.85 -16.14
N GLY A 58 20.34 7.62 -17.17
CA GLY A 58 20.74 7.02 -18.45
C GLY A 58 21.06 8.02 -19.57
N ARG A 59 20.88 9.33 -19.37
CA ARG A 59 20.99 10.34 -20.45
C ARG A 59 22.24 11.24 -20.36
N GLY A 60 23.19 10.90 -19.49
CA GLY A 60 24.45 11.62 -19.32
C GLY A 60 25.69 10.92 -19.90
N ALA A 61 25.53 9.77 -20.54
CA ALA A 61 26.62 9.03 -21.18
C ALA A 61 26.19 8.60 -22.59
N GLU A 62 26.17 9.57 -23.51
CA GLU A 62 26.47 9.42 -24.96
C GLU A 62 26.28 10.76 -25.68
#